data_AF-A0A932QZI1-F1
#
_entry.id   AF-A0A932QZI1-F1
#
_cell.length_a   1.000
_cell.length_b   1.000
_cell.length_c   1.000
_cell.angle_alpha   90.00
_cell.angle_beta   90.00
_cell.angle_gamma   90.00
#
_symmetry.space_group_name_H-M   'P 1'
#
loop_
_entity.id
_entity.type
_entity.pdbx_description
1 polymer ?
#
loop_
_entity_poly.entity_id
_entity_poly.type
_entity_poly.pdbx_seq_one_letter_code
_entity_poly.pdbx_strand_id
1 'polypeptide(L)'
;MESFSLEDKIKKAVVPLPGERFLDGLIAKEDDLELKIEEQGLKDQLEKQKMYEELFAAKDKIESVPVKSKQNYKIILPKPGSSGWESGWLRYLSKSYGGYIPKNLENYLDLYRKNGFKKPPGVFIPQSLMQYATLVHRRIHGSGGRHRNRLEGIQYSKDSIMGELKSRLQGTDISADYPEAERFGRTAIFFDDANGEIYFNNNGFKKYMSEDDIVADLDWRIKYRPDISMPKKIWRRIRKLSDINEAKNLIQSLYSTELVLRGYGSGSAVQPQDDVEFSRPRSAGFLAEKMIVNILKRRRSDYKEGLIIAEPSDSIEDSEFKYDFKVQFIPWEKLGVGRPHTVGFQLTVSPRGGHKGSDVTKANKRLSTSPDTIKIKNPVERVVLLRSPRIDWTQYYTRWLNEGKPSGGPEQYLTDSEKESVISSIMKEFSVASLGDNLTYYS
;
A
#
# COMPACT_ATOMS: atom_id res chain seq x y z
N MET A 1 -58.95 43.66 35.57
CA MET A 1 -57.51 43.34 35.70
C MET A 1 -57.42 41.83 35.84
N GLU A 2 -57.14 41.12 34.74
CA GLU A 2 -56.97 39.66 34.78
C GLU A 2 -55.50 39.34 35.06
N SER A 3 -55.26 38.66 36.18
CA SER A 3 -53.94 38.19 36.57
C SER A 3 -53.62 36.88 35.84
N PHE A 4 -52.84 36.97 34.76
CA PHE A 4 -52.26 35.78 34.13
C PHE A 4 -51.24 35.14 35.08
N SER A 5 -51.39 33.83 35.30
CA SER A 5 -50.44 32.99 36.03
C SER A 5 -49.05 33.08 35.40
N LEU A 6 -48.00 33.01 36.22
CA LEU A 6 -46.61 33.00 35.77
C LEU A 6 -46.34 31.87 34.75
N GLU A 7 -47.08 30.76 34.86
CA GLU A 7 -47.02 29.63 33.91
C GLU A 7 -47.56 29.99 32.52
N ASP A 8 -48.60 30.83 32.44
CA ASP A 8 -49.17 31.27 31.15
C ASP A 8 -48.26 32.27 30.42
N LYS A 9 -47.46 33.03 31.18
CA LYS A 9 -46.41 33.89 30.62
C LYS A 9 -45.22 33.08 30.11
N ILE A 10 -44.90 31.96 30.76
CA ILE A 10 -43.81 31.07 30.33
C ILE A 10 -44.22 30.28 29.09
N LYS A 11 -45.45 29.74 29.02
CA LYS A 11 -45.93 29.00 27.83
C LYS A 11 -46.08 29.88 26.58
N LYS A 12 -46.36 31.18 26.73
CA LYS A 12 -46.37 32.15 25.60
C LYS A 12 -44.99 32.68 25.21
N ALA A 13 -43.95 32.43 26.02
CA ALA A 13 -42.58 32.89 25.75
C ALA A 13 -41.68 31.78 25.17
N VAL A 14 -42.15 30.54 25.07
CA VAL A 14 -41.44 29.49 24.32
C VAL A 14 -41.73 29.66 22.83
N VAL A 15 -41.01 30.60 22.21
CA VAL A 15 -40.76 30.53 20.78
C VAL A 15 -39.80 29.36 20.60
N PRO A 16 -40.14 28.32 19.80
CA PRO A 16 -39.19 27.24 19.54
C PRO A 16 -37.92 27.87 18.98
N LEU A 17 -36.78 27.57 19.61
CA LEU A 17 -35.50 28.04 19.11
C LEU A 17 -35.37 27.59 17.65
N PRO A 18 -34.75 28.38 16.76
CA PRO A 18 -34.67 28.08 15.32
C PRO A 18 -34.06 26.70 14.97
N GLY A 19 -33.48 25.99 15.95
CA GLY A 19 -32.91 24.66 15.84
C GLY A 19 -33.86 23.48 16.09
N GLU A 20 -34.99 23.62 16.79
CA GLU A 20 -35.86 22.46 17.10
C GLU A 20 -36.64 22.00 15.86
N ARG A 21 -37.15 22.94 15.04
CA ARG A 21 -37.70 22.61 13.71
C ARG A 21 -36.63 22.14 12.71
N PHE A 22 -35.35 22.46 12.96
CA PHE A 22 -34.22 22.02 12.14
C PHE A 22 -33.82 20.56 12.46
N LEU A 23 -33.94 20.16 13.73
CA LEU A 23 -33.69 18.79 14.21
C LEU A 23 -34.79 17.81 13.78
N ASP A 24 -36.07 18.19 13.88
CA ASP A 24 -37.17 17.36 13.36
C ASP A 24 -37.11 17.21 11.83
N GLY A 25 -36.67 18.27 11.12
CA GLY A 25 -36.41 18.23 9.69
C GLY A 25 -35.11 17.50 9.30
N LEU A 26 -34.19 17.29 10.23
CA LEU A 26 -32.97 16.48 10.06
C LEU A 26 -33.25 15.00 10.30
N ILE A 27 -34.04 14.66 11.32
CA ILE A 27 -34.47 13.29 11.62
C ILE A 27 -35.36 12.77 10.47
N ALA A 28 -36.33 13.57 10.01
CA ALA A 28 -37.13 13.21 8.84
C ALA A 28 -36.30 13.11 7.54
N LYS A 29 -35.17 13.85 7.42
CA LYS A 29 -34.23 13.71 6.30
C LYS A 29 -33.30 12.52 6.45
N GLU A 30 -32.98 12.11 7.67
CA GLU A 30 -32.15 10.94 8.00
C GLU A 30 -32.93 9.66 7.71
N ASP A 31 -34.20 9.57 8.13
CA ASP A 31 -35.08 8.45 7.78
C ASP A 31 -35.32 8.35 6.26
N ASP A 32 -35.48 9.49 5.58
CA ASP A 32 -35.64 9.57 4.12
C ASP A 32 -34.31 9.28 3.37
N LEU A 33 -33.16 9.49 4.02
CA LEU A 33 -31.83 9.10 3.54
C LEU A 33 -31.57 7.61 3.78
N GLU A 34 -31.96 7.05 4.91
CA GLU A 34 -31.89 5.61 5.21
C GLU A 34 -32.76 4.83 4.24
N LEU A 35 -33.99 5.27 3.98
CA LEU A 35 -34.86 4.71 2.94
C LEU A 35 -34.23 4.81 1.55
N LYS A 36 -33.61 5.94 1.19
CA LYS A 36 -32.90 6.08 -0.10
C LYS A 36 -31.65 5.20 -0.19
N ILE A 37 -30.95 4.98 0.93
CA ILE A 37 -29.78 4.08 1.00
C ILE A 37 -30.22 2.62 0.88
N GLU A 38 -31.32 2.23 1.52
CA GLU A 38 -31.92 0.90 1.38
C GLU A 38 -32.46 0.66 -0.04
N GLU A 39 -33.17 1.65 -0.63
CA GLU A 39 -33.62 1.59 -2.03
C GLU A 39 -32.45 1.50 -3.01
N GLN A 40 -31.36 2.24 -2.77
CA GLN A 40 -30.16 2.16 -3.59
C GLN A 40 -29.45 0.82 -3.40
N GLY A 41 -29.39 0.29 -2.17
CA GLY A 41 -28.87 -1.05 -1.88
C GLY A 41 -29.66 -2.16 -2.55
N LEU A 42 -30.99 -2.04 -2.59
CA LEU A 42 -31.90 -2.94 -3.31
C LEU A 42 -31.75 -2.83 -4.83
N LYS A 43 -31.58 -1.60 -5.37
CA LYS A 43 -31.27 -1.38 -6.79
C LYS A 43 -29.93 -2.00 -7.18
N ASP A 44 -28.90 -1.81 -6.36
CA ASP A 44 -27.56 -2.40 -6.58
C ASP A 44 -27.60 -3.94 -6.48
N GLN A 45 -28.43 -4.51 -5.61
CA GLN A 45 -28.64 -5.96 -5.53
C GLN A 45 -29.41 -6.49 -6.74
N LEU A 46 -30.44 -5.79 -7.20
CA LEU A 46 -31.22 -6.15 -8.39
C LEU A 46 -30.37 -6.03 -9.67
N GLU A 47 -29.49 -5.03 -9.75
CA GLU A 47 -28.55 -4.85 -10.87
C GLU A 47 -27.48 -5.93 -10.88
N LYS A 48 -26.96 -6.32 -9.71
CA LYS A 48 -26.07 -7.50 -9.58
C LYS A 48 -26.79 -8.78 -9.98
N GLN A 49 -28.05 -8.96 -9.57
CA GLN A 49 -28.83 -10.14 -9.94
C GLN A 49 -29.06 -10.20 -11.44
N LYS A 50 -29.42 -9.08 -12.10
CA LYS A 50 -29.49 -8.97 -13.56
C LYS A 50 -28.16 -9.26 -14.24
N MET A 51 -27.05 -8.74 -13.72
CA MET A 51 -25.71 -9.04 -14.23
C MET A 51 -25.37 -10.53 -14.11
N TYR A 52 -25.75 -11.18 -13.01
CA TYR A 52 -25.58 -12.64 -12.85
C TYR A 52 -26.48 -13.43 -13.81
N GLU A 53 -27.74 -13.02 -14.01
CA GLU A 53 -28.65 -13.62 -14.97
C GLU A 53 -28.14 -13.46 -16.41
N GLU A 54 -27.57 -12.29 -16.76
CA GLU A 54 -26.91 -12.04 -18.04
C GLU A 54 -25.64 -12.88 -18.22
N LEU A 55 -24.83 -13.06 -17.16
CA LEU A 55 -23.66 -13.94 -17.16
C LEU A 55 -24.04 -15.42 -17.33
N PHE A 56 -25.12 -15.87 -16.70
CA PHE A 56 -25.64 -17.22 -16.87
C PHE A 56 -26.24 -17.42 -18.27
N ALA A 57 -26.99 -16.46 -18.80
CA ALA A 57 -27.47 -16.50 -20.18
C ALA A 57 -26.33 -16.46 -21.21
N ALA A 58 -25.24 -15.74 -20.92
CA ALA A 58 -24.03 -15.73 -21.76
C ALA A 58 -23.29 -17.07 -21.70
N LYS A 59 -23.25 -17.73 -20.54
CA LYS A 59 -22.70 -19.08 -20.36
C LYS A 59 -23.46 -20.11 -21.20
N ASP A 60 -24.79 -20.06 -21.18
CA ASP A 60 -25.64 -20.96 -21.99
C ASP A 60 -25.50 -20.69 -23.52
N LYS A 61 -25.25 -19.42 -23.90
CA LYS A 61 -24.87 -19.04 -25.27
C LYS A 61 -23.49 -19.56 -25.70
N ILE A 62 -22.53 -19.66 -24.78
CA ILE A 62 -21.20 -20.20 -25.05
C ILE A 62 -21.23 -21.73 -25.15
N GLU A 63 -22.08 -22.39 -24.35
CA GLU A 63 -22.26 -23.84 -24.37
C GLU A 63 -23.03 -24.35 -25.61
N SER A 64 -23.71 -23.46 -26.33
CA SER A 64 -24.44 -23.75 -27.58
C SER A 64 -23.64 -23.53 -28.88
N VAL A 65 -22.35 -23.16 -28.81
CA VAL A 65 -21.48 -22.98 -29.99
C VAL A 65 -20.93 -24.33 -30.50
N PRO A 66 -21.01 -24.67 -31.81
CA PRO A 66 -20.53 -25.94 -32.34
C PRO A 66 -19.01 -26.15 -32.20
N VAL A 67 -18.63 -27.40 -31.95
CA VAL A 67 -17.32 -27.94 -31.48
C VAL A 67 -16.06 -27.60 -32.32
N LYS A 68 -16.15 -26.83 -33.41
CA LYS A 68 -14.95 -26.50 -34.22
C LYS A 68 -14.02 -25.43 -33.64
N SER A 69 -14.28 -24.89 -32.44
CA SER A 69 -13.38 -23.94 -31.75
C SER A 69 -12.67 -24.49 -30.49
N LYS A 70 -12.78 -25.80 -30.18
CA LYS A 70 -12.16 -26.46 -29.01
C LYS A 70 -10.72 -26.98 -29.22
N GLN A 71 -9.93 -26.39 -30.12
CA GLN A 71 -8.61 -26.96 -30.52
C GLN A 71 -7.40 -26.60 -29.64
N ASN A 72 -7.53 -25.79 -28.58
CA ASN A 72 -6.37 -25.34 -27.78
C ASN A 72 -6.27 -25.87 -26.35
N TYR A 73 -7.09 -26.85 -25.96
CA TYR A 73 -7.03 -27.47 -24.63
C TYR A 73 -7.10 -28.99 -24.74
N LYS A 74 -6.26 -29.70 -23.98
CA LYS A 74 -6.29 -31.16 -23.88
C LYS A 74 -6.55 -31.55 -22.43
N ILE A 75 -7.54 -32.42 -22.22
CA ILE A 75 -7.85 -32.99 -20.90
C ILE A 75 -6.88 -34.14 -20.68
N ILE A 76 -6.13 -34.09 -19.58
CA ILE A 76 -5.26 -35.19 -19.15
C ILE A 76 -5.71 -35.58 -17.75
N LEU A 77 -6.35 -36.75 -17.64
CA LEU A 77 -6.69 -37.34 -16.34
C LEU A 77 -5.56 -38.28 -15.91
N PRO A 78 -5.10 -38.20 -14.65
CA PRO A 78 -4.08 -39.10 -14.16
C PRO A 78 -4.61 -40.54 -14.13
N LYS A 79 -3.81 -41.50 -14.62
CA LYS A 79 -4.17 -42.93 -14.57
C LYS A 79 -4.34 -43.37 -13.10
N PRO A 80 -5.43 -44.09 -12.76
CA PRO A 80 -5.60 -44.63 -11.41
C PRO A 80 -4.41 -45.52 -11.04
N GLY A 81 -3.81 -45.30 -9.86
CA GLY A 81 -2.71 -46.12 -9.34
C GLY A 81 -1.28 -45.58 -9.53
N SER A 82 -1.08 -44.44 -10.21
CA SER A 82 0.25 -43.80 -10.27
C SER A 82 0.63 -43.19 -8.92
N SER A 83 1.76 -43.63 -8.33
CA SER A 83 2.34 -43.07 -7.11
C SER A 83 3.69 -42.43 -7.42
N GLY A 84 3.85 -41.16 -7.04
CA GLY A 84 5.01 -40.33 -7.34
C GLY A 84 4.68 -38.84 -7.20
N TRP A 85 5.70 -37.99 -7.06
CA TRP A 85 5.52 -36.55 -6.83
C TRP A 85 4.83 -35.84 -8.00
N GLU A 86 5.08 -36.27 -9.24
CA GLU A 86 4.41 -35.78 -10.45
C GLU A 86 2.89 -36.01 -10.39
N SER A 87 2.47 -37.18 -9.89
CA SER A 87 1.06 -37.57 -9.74
C SER A 87 0.32 -36.66 -8.75
N GLY A 88 1.02 -36.20 -7.69
CA GLY A 88 0.51 -35.27 -6.70
C GLY A 88 0.44 -33.83 -7.21
N TRP A 89 1.47 -33.38 -7.92
CA TRP A 89 1.55 -32.02 -8.48
C TRP A 89 0.53 -31.79 -9.61
N LEU A 90 0.36 -32.77 -10.51
CA LEU A 90 -0.65 -32.72 -11.55
C LEU A 90 -2.07 -32.79 -10.98
N ARG A 91 -2.29 -33.50 -9.87
CA ARG A 91 -3.57 -33.48 -9.14
C ARG A 91 -3.86 -32.12 -8.51
N TYR A 92 -2.83 -31.47 -7.93
CA TYR A 92 -2.95 -30.13 -7.36
C TYR A 92 -3.30 -29.09 -8.44
N LEU A 93 -2.53 -29.04 -9.53
CA LEU A 93 -2.81 -28.14 -10.65
C LEU A 93 -4.15 -28.43 -11.32
N SER A 94 -4.50 -29.71 -11.50
CA SER A 94 -5.82 -30.12 -11.98
C SER A 94 -6.94 -29.64 -11.07
N LYS A 95 -6.77 -29.65 -9.74
CA LYS A 95 -7.75 -29.09 -8.80
C LYS A 95 -7.80 -27.56 -8.83
N SER A 96 -6.64 -26.89 -8.79
CA SER A 96 -6.55 -25.42 -8.76
C SER A 96 -6.98 -24.75 -10.06
N TYR A 97 -6.91 -25.46 -11.19
CA TYR A 97 -7.30 -24.98 -12.52
C TYR A 97 -8.46 -25.78 -13.15
N GLY A 98 -9.27 -26.46 -12.33
CA GLY A 98 -10.53 -27.09 -12.79
C GLY A 98 -10.38 -28.16 -13.88
N GLY A 99 -9.25 -28.86 -13.93
CA GLY A 99 -8.98 -29.97 -14.85
C GLY A 99 -8.19 -29.59 -16.11
N TYR A 100 -7.82 -28.31 -16.30
CA TYR A 100 -7.16 -27.83 -17.51
C TYR A 100 -5.74 -27.32 -17.23
N ILE A 101 -4.77 -27.74 -18.06
CA ILE A 101 -3.37 -27.32 -17.95
C ILE A 101 -2.95 -26.62 -19.26
N PRO A 102 -2.44 -25.37 -19.21
CA PRO A 102 -1.98 -24.65 -20.39
C PRO A 102 -0.73 -25.29 -21.05
N LYS A 103 -0.71 -25.32 -22.39
CA LYS A 103 0.33 -25.96 -23.23
C LYS A 103 1.75 -25.39 -23.06
N ASN A 104 1.85 -24.12 -22.67
CA ASN A 104 3.08 -23.41 -22.34
C ASN A 104 3.68 -23.84 -20.99
N LEU A 105 2.87 -24.36 -20.08
CA LEU A 105 3.32 -24.99 -18.84
C LEU A 105 3.94 -26.38 -19.09
N GLU A 106 3.43 -27.08 -20.11
CA GLU A 106 3.94 -28.39 -20.55
C GLU A 106 5.36 -28.29 -21.14
N ASN A 107 5.64 -27.24 -21.93
CA ASN A 107 7.00 -26.94 -22.42
C ASN A 107 8.00 -26.66 -21.29
N TYR A 108 7.53 -26.07 -20.18
CA TYR A 108 8.33 -25.81 -18.99
C TYR A 108 8.68 -27.11 -18.24
N LEU A 109 7.75 -28.07 -18.19
CA LEU A 109 7.96 -29.39 -17.62
C LEU A 109 8.89 -30.27 -18.47
N ASP A 110 8.79 -30.19 -19.80
CA ASP A 110 9.68 -30.90 -20.71
C ASP A 110 11.13 -30.37 -20.66
N LEU A 111 11.31 -29.07 -20.43
CA LEU A 111 12.61 -28.46 -20.14
C LEU A 111 13.19 -28.97 -18.81
N TYR A 112 12.36 -29.19 -17.79
CA TYR A 112 12.78 -29.78 -16.51
C TYR A 112 13.20 -31.25 -16.66
N ARG A 113 12.46 -32.04 -17.46
CA ARG A 113 12.76 -33.46 -17.76
C ARG A 113 14.07 -33.62 -18.53
N LYS A 114 14.32 -32.79 -19.54
CA LYS A 114 15.53 -32.86 -20.37
C LYS A 114 16.82 -32.54 -19.60
N ASN A 115 16.71 -31.84 -18.47
CA ASN A 115 17.86 -31.42 -17.65
C ASN A 115 18.06 -32.28 -16.37
N GLY A 116 17.33 -33.40 -16.23
CA GLY A 116 17.61 -34.41 -15.20
C GLY A 116 17.24 -34.03 -13.75
N PHE A 117 16.47 -32.96 -13.54
CA PHE A 117 16.06 -32.53 -12.21
C PHE A 117 15.00 -33.48 -11.62
N LYS A 118 15.30 -34.07 -10.45
CA LYS A 118 14.43 -35.08 -9.81
C LYS A 118 13.28 -34.52 -8.97
N LYS A 119 13.17 -33.20 -8.77
CA LYS A 119 12.09 -32.50 -8.05
C LYS A 119 12.17 -30.97 -8.24
N PRO A 120 11.06 -30.24 -8.50
CA PRO A 120 10.95 -28.82 -8.15
C PRO A 120 10.52 -28.68 -6.67
N PRO A 121 11.09 -27.75 -5.88
CA PRO A 121 10.62 -27.50 -4.52
C PRO A 121 9.25 -26.80 -4.57
N GLY A 122 8.29 -27.31 -3.79
CA GLY A 122 6.90 -26.87 -3.81
C GLY A 122 6.69 -25.46 -3.27
N VAL A 123 5.96 -24.62 -4.00
CA VAL A 123 5.53 -23.29 -3.51
C VAL A 123 4.20 -22.90 -4.16
N PHE A 124 3.31 -22.39 -3.32
CA PHE A 124 2.07 -21.66 -3.61
C PHE A 124 2.35 -20.49 -4.58
N ILE A 125 1.59 -20.33 -5.67
CA ILE A 125 1.76 -19.18 -6.59
C ILE A 125 0.67 -18.15 -6.26
N PRO A 126 1.02 -17.00 -5.66
CA PRO A 126 0.05 -15.95 -5.34
C PRO A 126 -0.56 -15.34 -6.61
N GLN A 127 -1.78 -14.79 -6.50
CA GLN A 127 -2.53 -14.16 -7.59
C GLN A 127 -1.75 -13.02 -8.30
N SER A 128 -0.82 -12.39 -7.59
CA SER A 128 0.14 -11.42 -8.13
C SER A 128 1.12 -12.02 -9.14
N LEU A 129 1.58 -13.26 -8.96
CA LEU A 129 2.47 -13.95 -9.92
C LEU A 129 1.72 -14.33 -11.21
N MET A 130 0.42 -14.61 -11.12
CA MET A 130 -0.43 -14.93 -12.28
C MET A 130 -0.73 -13.66 -13.10
N GLN A 131 -0.88 -12.52 -12.44
CA GLN A 131 -0.94 -11.20 -13.09
C GLN A 131 0.40 -10.82 -13.74
N TYR A 132 1.53 -11.11 -13.09
CA TYR A 132 2.87 -10.93 -13.65
C TYR A 132 3.12 -11.81 -14.89
N ALA A 133 2.72 -13.08 -14.87
CA ALA A 133 2.81 -13.98 -16.03
C ALA A 133 1.95 -13.49 -17.22
N THR A 134 0.79 -12.90 -16.93
CA THR A 134 -0.10 -12.29 -17.94
C THR A 134 0.49 -11.00 -18.52
N LEU A 135 1.21 -10.20 -17.72
CA LEU A 135 1.98 -9.03 -18.15
C LEU A 135 3.17 -9.42 -19.04
N VAL A 136 3.87 -10.51 -18.72
CA VAL A 136 4.98 -11.04 -19.53
C VAL A 136 4.50 -11.59 -20.88
N HIS A 137 3.33 -12.24 -20.93
CA HIS A 137 2.75 -12.75 -22.18
C HIS A 137 2.28 -11.63 -23.14
N ARG A 138 1.92 -10.45 -22.59
CA ARG A 138 1.56 -9.22 -23.35
C ARG A 138 2.76 -8.39 -23.80
N ARG A 139 4.00 -8.84 -23.50
CA ARG A 139 5.25 -8.17 -23.90
C ARG A 139 5.60 -8.38 -25.37
N ILE A 140 4.92 -9.31 -26.07
CA ILE A 140 5.38 -9.84 -27.37
C ILE A 140 4.74 -9.20 -28.63
N HIS A 141 3.60 -8.47 -28.58
CA HIS A 141 2.93 -7.96 -29.82
C HIS A 141 2.28 -6.53 -29.79
N GLY A 142 2.65 -5.65 -30.76
CA GLY A 142 1.84 -4.56 -31.42
C GLY A 142 1.66 -3.12 -30.84
N SER A 143 2.32 -2.06 -31.34
CA SER A 143 2.69 -0.80 -30.61
C SER A 143 1.65 0.32 -30.37
N GLY A 144 0.52 0.40 -31.08
CA GLY A 144 -0.40 1.55 -30.93
C GLY A 144 -1.52 1.34 -29.89
N GLY A 145 -2.22 0.21 -29.96
CA GLY A 145 -3.26 -0.16 -28.98
C GLY A 145 -2.71 -0.69 -27.65
N ARG A 146 -1.38 -0.94 -27.56
CA ARG A 146 -0.69 -1.48 -26.38
C ARG A 146 -0.70 -0.54 -25.18
N HIS A 147 -0.58 0.77 -25.38
CA HIS A 147 -0.51 1.72 -24.27
C HIS A 147 -1.87 1.92 -23.62
N ARG A 148 -2.92 2.15 -24.43
CA ARG A 148 -4.29 2.33 -23.93
C ARG A 148 -4.79 1.10 -23.16
N ASN A 149 -4.62 -0.11 -23.72
CA ASN A 149 -5.02 -1.35 -23.05
C ASN A 149 -4.23 -1.64 -21.76
N ARG A 150 -2.98 -1.15 -21.65
CA ARG A 150 -2.18 -1.27 -20.42
C ARG A 150 -2.62 -0.27 -19.35
N LEU A 151 -2.91 0.98 -19.73
CA LEU A 151 -3.43 1.99 -18.80
C LEU A 151 -4.83 1.60 -18.29
N GLU A 152 -5.70 1.10 -19.17
CA GLU A 152 -7.00 0.55 -18.77
C GLU A 152 -6.82 -0.63 -17.81
N GLY A 153 -5.90 -1.56 -18.10
CA GLY A 153 -5.57 -2.66 -17.19
C GLY A 153 -5.07 -2.22 -15.81
N ILE A 154 -4.31 -1.12 -15.74
CA ILE A 154 -3.89 -0.51 -14.46
C ILE A 154 -5.08 0.06 -13.71
N GLN A 155 -5.99 0.75 -14.40
CA GLN A 155 -7.21 1.29 -13.79
C GLN A 155 -8.07 0.16 -13.20
N TYR A 156 -8.34 -0.89 -13.97
CA TYR A 156 -9.05 -2.08 -13.46
C TYR A 156 -8.36 -2.71 -12.24
N SER A 157 -7.02 -2.73 -12.21
CA SER A 157 -6.27 -3.26 -11.07
C SER A 157 -6.42 -2.37 -9.83
N LYS A 158 -6.40 -1.04 -9.99
CA LYS A 158 -6.67 -0.09 -8.90
C LYS A 158 -8.09 -0.25 -8.36
N ASP A 159 -9.07 -0.36 -9.26
CA ASP A 159 -10.47 -0.55 -8.87
C ASP A 159 -10.67 -1.88 -8.13
N SER A 160 -10.00 -2.95 -8.58
CA SER A 160 -9.98 -4.24 -7.89
C SER A 160 -9.39 -4.13 -6.48
N ILE A 161 -8.26 -3.44 -6.31
CA ILE A 161 -7.63 -3.23 -4.99
C ILE A 161 -8.57 -2.43 -4.07
N MET A 162 -9.22 -1.39 -4.60
CA MET A 162 -10.18 -0.58 -3.85
C MET A 162 -11.43 -1.38 -3.46
N GLY A 163 -11.93 -2.23 -4.36
CA GLY A 163 -13.04 -3.15 -4.07
C GLY A 163 -12.68 -4.17 -2.98
N GLU A 164 -11.49 -4.74 -3.04
CA GLU A 164 -10.97 -5.64 -2.01
C GLU A 164 -10.80 -4.93 -0.66
N LEU A 165 -10.21 -3.73 -0.65
CA LEU A 165 -10.09 -2.90 0.55
C LEU A 165 -11.47 -2.62 1.15
N LYS A 166 -12.46 -2.22 0.34
CA LYS A 166 -13.82 -1.97 0.81
C LYS A 166 -14.42 -3.21 1.48
N SER A 167 -14.29 -4.38 0.85
CA SER A 167 -14.74 -5.67 1.40
C SER A 167 -14.05 -5.98 2.74
N ARG A 168 -12.73 -5.82 2.82
CA ARG A 168 -11.95 -6.04 4.05
C ARG A 168 -12.36 -5.09 5.18
N LEU A 169 -12.61 -3.81 4.89
CA LEU A 169 -13.05 -2.83 5.87
C LEU A 169 -14.47 -3.14 6.39
N GLN A 170 -15.37 -3.59 5.51
CA GLN A 170 -16.69 -4.07 5.92
C GLN A 170 -16.59 -5.32 6.82
N GLY A 171 -15.74 -6.28 6.44
CA GLY A 171 -15.44 -7.46 7.26
C GLY A 171 -14.88 -7.08 8.63
N THR A 172 -14.01 -6.06 8.68
CA THR A 172 -13.43 -5.55 9.93
C THR A 172 -14.50 -4.97 10.86
N ASP A 173 -15.54 -4.33 10.34
CA ASP A 173 -16.62 -3.76 11.16
C ASP A 173 -17.48 -4.84 11.84
N ILE A 174 -17.63 -6.00 11.20
CA ILE A 174 -18.27 -7.20 11.78
C ILE A 174 -17.28 -8.14 12.52
N SER A 175 -16.04 -7.71 12.73
CA SER A 175 -14.98 -8.51 13.39
C SER A 175 -14.66 -9.83 12.68
N ALA A 176 -14.87 -9.88 11.35
CA ALA A 176 -14.44 -10.99 10.52
C ALA A 176 -12.92 -10.98 10.37
N ASP A 177 -12.31 -12.11 10.71
CA ASP A 177 -10.88 -12.32 10.64
C ASP A 177 -10.40 -12.50 9.17
N TYR A 178 -9.08 -12.48 8.93
CA TYR A 178 -8.53 -12.80 7.59
C TYR A 178 -8.98 -14.20 7.14
N PRO A 179 -9.19 -14.41 5.82
CA PRO A 179 -9.33 -15.75 5.25
C PRO A 179 -8.13 -16.62 5.59
N GLU A 180 -8.33 -17.93 5.76
CA GLU A 180 -7.29 -18.87 6.21
C GLU A 180 -6.00 -18.78 5.37
N ALA A 181 -6.13 -18.68 4.05
CA ALA A 181 -5.00 -18.54 3.13
C ALA A 181 -4.14 -17.30 3.39
N GLU A 182 -4.74 -16.20 3.87
CA GLU A 182 -4.01 -14.96 4.18
C GLU A 182 -3.36 -14.98 5.57
N ARG A 183 -3.82 -15.85 6.48
CA ARG A 183 -3.28 -15.94 7.85
C ARG A 183 -1.83 -16.44 7.86
N PHE A 184 -1.51 -17.40 7.00
CA PHE A 184 -0.18 -18.04 6.96
C PHE A 184 0.97 -17.07 6.65
N GLY A 185 0.70 -15.96 5.98
CA GLY A 185 1.72 -14.96 5.62
C GLY A 185 1.79 -13.76 6.58
N ARG A 186 1.10 -13.81 7.73
CA ARG A 186 0.96 -12.67 8.65
C ARG A 186 1.41 -13.06 10.05
N THR A 187 2.23 -12.21 10.66
CA THR A 187 2.64 -12.34 12.05
C THR A 187 1.47 -11.96 12.97
N ALA A 188 1.10 -12.87 13.86
CA ALA A 188 0.08 -12.60 14.86
C ALA A 188 0.61 -11.62 15.92
N ILE A 189 -0.19 -10.59 16.23
CA ILE A 189 0.12 -9.62 17.27
C ILE A 189 -0.97 -9.63 18.33
N PHE A 190 -0.56 -9.37 19.57
CA PHE A 190 -1.36 -9.48 20.78
C PHE A 190 -1.36 -8.14 21.52
N PHE A 191 -2.31 -7.98 22.44
CA PHE A 191 -2.43 -6.79 23.27
C PHE A 191 -2.13 -7.16 24.72
N ASP A 192 -1.24 -6.40 25.36
CA ASP A 192 -0.92 -6.55 26.77
C ASP A 192 -1.77 -5.57 27.59
N ASP A 193 -2.88 -6.04 28.15
CA ASP A 193 -3.80 -5.20 28.92
C ASP A 193 -3.14 -4.51 30.12
N ALA A 194 -2.07 -5.10 30.69
CA ALA A 194 -1.38 -4.53 31.84
C ALA A 194 -0.57 -3.27 31.49
N ASN A 195 0.08 -3.27 30.32
CA ASN A 195 0.92 -2.16 29.86
C ASN A 195 0.20 -1.25 28.86
N GLY A 196 -0.93 -1.70 28.30
CA GLY A 196 -1.64 -1.00 27.24
C GLY A 196 -0.91 -1.03 25.90
N GLU A 197 -0.03 -2.02 25.68
CA GLU A 197 0.89 -2.07 24.54
C GLU A 197 0.62 -3.26 23.62
N ILE A 198 0.96 -3.09 22.34
CA ILE A 198 0.89 -4.16 21.34
C ILE A 198 2.22 -4.92 21.35
N TYR A 199 2.18 -6.24 21.23
CA TYR A 199 3.38 -7.06 21.14
C TYR A 199 3.21 -8.23 20.17
N PHE A 200 4.32 -8.81 19.75
CA PHE A 200 4.33 -10.13 19.12
C PHE A 200 5.30 -11.05 19.85
N ASN A 201 5.07 -12.36 19.74
CA ASN A 201 5.93 -13.35 20.35
C ASN A 201 7.10 -13.66 19.41
N ASN A 202 8.32 -13.35 19.85
CA ASN A 202 9.55 -13.63 19.14
C ASN A 202 10.38 -14.65 19.94
N ASN A 203 10.37 -15.91 19.53
CA ASN A 203 11.11 -17.00 20.17
C ASN A 203 10.85 -17.13 21.68
N GLY A 204 9.60 -16.93 22.12
CA GLY A 204 9.20 -17.01 23.53
C GLY A 204 9.26 -15.69 24.28
N PHE A 205 9.81 -14.63 23.68
CA PHE A 205 9.89 -13.30 24.28
C PHE A 205 8.84 -12.36 23.69
N LYS A 206 8.19 -11.57 24.55
CA LYS A 206 7.33 -10.46 24.11
C LYS A 206 8.21 -9.34 23.56
N LYS A 207 8.05 -9.01 22.27
CA LYS A 207 8.62 -7.79 21.69
C LYS A 207 7.48 -6.79 21.49
N TYR A 208 7.52 -5.71 22.26
CA TYR A 208 6.55 -4.61 22.17
C TYR A 208 6.77 -3.80 20.89
N MET A 209 5.68 -3.24 20.38
CA MET A 209 5.67 -2.46 19.14
C MET A 209 4.54 -1.43 19.14
N SER A 210 4.76 -0.37 18.38
CA SER A 210 3.78 0.68 18.11
C SER A 210 2.98 0.42 16.82
N GLU A 211 1.97 1.23 16.57
CA GLU A 211 1.28 1.24 15.26
C GLU A 211 2.19 1.72 14.12
N ASP A 212 3.11 2.63 14.43
CA ASP A 212 4.08 3.14 13.47
C ASP A 212 5.09 2.06 13.05
N ASP A 213 5.40 1.10 13.94
CA ASP A 213 6.18 -0.11 13.60
C ASP A 213 5.45 -0.99 12.58
N ILE A 214 4.14 -1.20 12.74
CA ILE A 214 3.31 -2.01 11.82
C ILE A 214 3.37 -1.40 10.41
N VAL A 215 3.28 -0.07 10.31
CA VAL A 215 3.32 0.64 9.03
C VAL A 215 4.71 0.57 8.39
N ALA A 216 5.77 0.78 9.17
CA ALA A 216 7.15 0.74 8.65
C ALA A 216 7.57 -0.65 8.18
N ASP A 217 7.19 -1.69 8.94
CA ASP A 217 7.51 -3.08 8.63
C ASP A 217 6.81 -3.60 7.37
N LEU A 218 5.64 -3.04 7.03
CA LEU A 218 4.95 -3.37 5.79
C LEU A 218 5.78 -3.03 4.55
N ASP A 219 6.59 -1.98 4.59
CA ASP A 219 7.50 -1.65 3.48
C ASP A 219 8.56 -2.76 3.29
N TRP A 220 8.87 -3.50 4.34
CA TRP A 220 9.70 -4.71 4.32
C TRP A 220 8.92 -6.01 4.12
N ARG A 221 7.62 -5.91 3.76
CA ARG A 221 6.69 -7.02 3.52
C ARG A 221 6.36 -7.85 4.76
N ILE A 222 6.69 -7.36 5.93
CA ILE A 222 6.29 -7.99 7.17
C ILE A 222 4.86 -7.54 7.44
N LYS A 223 3.93 -8.48 7.29
CA LYS A 223 2.50 -8.23 7.48
C LYS A 223 2.07 -8.70 8.86
N TYR A 224 1.18 -7.95 9.47
CA TYR A 224 0.65 -8.28 10.79
C TYR A 224 -0.83 -8.63 10.72
N ARG A 225 -1.27 -9.35 11.75
CA ARG A 225 -2.66 -9.71 12.00
C ARG A 225 -2.94 -9.57 13.50
N PRO A 226 -3.89 -8.72 13.92
CA PRO A 226 -4.29 -8.67 15.32
C PRO A 226 -4.99 -9.97 15.71
N ASP A 227 -4.63 -10.54 16.84
CA ASP A 227 -5.26 -11.73 17.39
C ASP A 227 -6.70 -11.44 17.82
N ILE A 228 -7.58 -12.44 17.66
CA ILE A 228 -9.02 -12.30 17.96
C ILE A 228 -9.30 -12.02 19.45
N SER A 229 -8.35 -12.31 20.35
CA SER A 229 -8.46 -12.00 21.78
C SER A 229 -8.27 -10.53 22.11
N MET A 230 -7.77 -9.71 21.18
CA MET A 230 -7.54 -8.28 21.43
C MET A 230 -8.86 -7.52 21.69
N PRO A 231 -8.84 -6.44 22.51
CA PRO A 231 -9.99 -5.57 22.67
C PRO A 231 -10.51 -5.05 21.31
N LYS A 232 -11.82 -5.17 21.07
CA LYS A 232 -12.45 -4.90 19.76
C LYS A 232 -12.04 -3.57 19.13
N LYS A 233 -11.92 -2.51 19.93
CA LYS A 233 -11.52 -1.17 19.46
C LYS A 233 -10.09 -1.17 18.91
N ILE A 234 -9.17 -1.84 19.60
CA ILE A 234 -7.74 -1.94 19.24
C ILE A 234 -7.59 -2.87 18.03
N TRP A 235 -8.25 -4.03 18.08
CA TRP A 235 -8.30 -4.98 16.96
C TRP A 235 -8.76 -4.29 15.66
N ARG A 236 -9.88 -3.55 15.71
CA ARG A 236 -10.43 -2.81 14.57
C ARG A 236 -9.44 -1.77 14.05
N ARG A 237 -8.79 -1.02 14.94
CA ARG A 237 -7.83 0.03 14.58
C ARG A 237 -6.62 -0.53 13.84
N ILE A 238 -5.97 -1.54 14.43
CA ILE A 238 -4.81 -2.23 13.82
C ILE A 238 -5.18 -2.86 12.48
N ARG A 239 -6.36 -3.49 12.41
CA ARG A 239 -6.82 -4.16 11.20
C ARG A 239 -7.03 -3.16 10.06
N LYS A 240 -7.74 -2.07 10.33
CA LYS A 240 -7.94 -0.97 9.37
C LYS A 240 -6.61 -0.38 8.92
N LEU A 241 -5.71 -0.11 9.87
CA LEU A 241 -4.37 0.40 9.58
C LEU A 241 -3.60 -0.52 8.63
N SER A 242 -3.59 -1.83 8.90
CA SER A 242 -2.88 -2.82 8.08
C SER A 242 -3.46 -2.90 6.66
N ASP A 243 -4.78 -3.05 6.54
CA ASP A 243 -5.44 -3.19 5.23
C ASP A 243 -5.33 -1.91 4.38
N ILE A 244 -5.46 -0.73 4.99
CA ILE A 244 -5.31 0.56 4.28
C ILE A 244 -3.89 0.73 3.76
N ASN A 245 -2.87 0.44 4.58
CA ASN A 245 -1.48 0.61 4.14
C ASN A 245 -1.07 -0.42 3.08
N GLU A 246 -1.59 -1.65 3.15
CA GLU A 246 -1.40 -2.65 2.10
C GLU A 246 -1.97 -2.17 0.76
N ALA A 247 -3.23 -1.69 0.76
CA ALA A 247 -3.85 -1.14 -0.43
C ALA A 247 -3.12 0.11 -0.95
N LYS A 248 -2.69 1.01 -0.05
CA LYS A 248 -1.90 2.21 -0.42
C LYS A 248 -0.61 1.82 -1.14
N ASN A 249 0.14 0.85 -0.62
CA ASN A 249 1.41 0.41 -1.22
C ASN A 249 1.19 -0.24 -2.59
N LEU A 250 0.15 -1.06 -2.75
CA LEU A 250 -0.19 -1.67 -4.05
C LEU A 250 -0.60 -0.61 -5.09
N ILE A 251 -1.44 0.35 -4.70
CA ILE A 251 -1.88 1.44 -5.58
C ILE A 251 -0.71 2.34 -5.95
N GLN A 252 0.19 2.66 -5.01
CA GLN A 252 1.38 3.46 -5.29
C GLN A 252 2.28 2.79 -6.33
N SER A 253 2.49 1.48 -6.20
CA SER A 253 3.28 0.71 -7.19
C SER A 253 2.64 0.73 -8.59
N LEU A 254 1.31 0.58 -8.67
CA LEU A 254 0.56 0.71 -9.92
C LEU A 254 0.63 2.13 -10.50
N TYR A 255 0.57 3.15 -9.65
CA TYR A 255 0.69 4.54 -10.06
C TYR A 255 2.07 4.84 -10.64
N SER A 256 3.16 4.43 -9.98
CA SER A 256 4.52 4.55 -10.55
C SER A 256 4.64 3.83 -11.91
N THR A 257 4.05 2.64 -12.03
CA THR A 257 4.02 1.90 -13.31
C THR A 257 3.26 2.67 -14.39
N GLU A 258 2.13 3.30 -14.02
CA GLU A 258 1.36 4.15 -14.91
C GLU A 258 2.16 5.35 -15.41
N LEU A 259 2.88 6.04 -14.51
CA LEU A 259 3.74 7.17 -14.85
C LEU A 259 4.80 6.76 -15.89
N VAL A 260 5.42 5.59 -15.71
CA VAL A 260 6.37 5.06 -16.71
C VAL A 260 5.73 4.80 -18.07
N LEU A 261 4.53 4.21 -18.08
CA LEU A 261 3.79 3.98 -19.33
C LEU A 261 3.35 5.28 -20.01
N ARG A 262 3.22 6.37 -19.26
CA ARG A 262 2.95 7.73 -19.76
C ARG A 262 4.23 8.45 -20.23
N GLY A 263 5.38 7.80 -20.20
CA GLY A 263 6.65 8.33 -20.70
C GLY A 263 7.52 9.02 -19.65
N TYR A 264 7.10 9.03 -18.38
CA TYR A 264 7.97 9.46 -17.29
C TYR A 264 9.07 8.41 -17.08
N GLY A 265 10.29 8.84 -16.73
CA GLY A 265 11.43 7.93 -16.62
C GLY A 265 11.16 6.78 -15.66
N SER A 266 11.70 5.60 -15.94
CA SER A 266 11.59 4.42 -15.06
C SER A 266 12.54 4.51 -13.87
N GLY A 267 12.50 5.63 -13.15
CA GLY A 267 13.34 5.92 -11.99
C GLY A 267 13.37 4.78 -10.95
N SER A 268 14.16 4.96 -9.90
CA SER A 268 14.29 3.97 -8.81
C SER A 268 12.92 3.63 -8.17
N ALA A 269 11.94 4.54 -8.29
CA ALA A 269 10.56 4.43 -7.82
C ALA A 269 9.72 3.29 -8.46
N VAL A 270 10.11 2.71 -9.60
CA VAL A 270 9.27 1.75 -10.37
C VAL A 270 9.69 0.31 -10.14
N GLN A 271 10.67 0.06 -9.26
CA GLN A 271 11.13 -1.30 -9.05
C GLN A 271 10.04 -2.11 -8.33
N PRO A 272 9.54 -3.20 -8.95
CA PRO A 272 8.57 -4.07 -8.30
C PRO A 272 9.14 -4.48 -6.94
N GLN A 273 8.39 -4.26 -5.86
CA GLN A 273 8.82 -4.71 -4.54
C GLN A 273 9.09 -6.23 -4.53
N ASP A 274 8.54 -7.00 -5.49
CA ASP A 274 8.76 -8.45 -5.64
C ASP A 274 10.18 -8.82 -6.09
N ASP A 275 10.89 -7.91 -6.77
CA ASP A 275 12.29 -8.13 -7.17
C ASP A 275 13.28 -7.91 -6.02
N VAL A 276 12.81 -7.47 -4.84
CA VAL A 276 13.66 -7.17 -3.67
C VAL A 276 14.34 -8.43 -3.12
N GLU A 277 13.79 -9.60 -3.44
CA GLU A 277 14.08 -10.83 -2.72
C GLU A 277 15.03 -11.80 -3.44
N PHE A 278 15.24 -11.71 -4.76
CA PHE A 278 15.74 -12.90 -5.49
C PHE A 278 16.85 -12.80 -6.55
N SER A 279 17.45 -11.65 -6.91
CA SER A 279 18.52 -11.76 -7.95
C SER A 279 19.58 -10.67 -8.12
N ARG A 280 19.51 -9.51 -7.46
CA ARG A 280 20.52 -8.45 -7.66
C ARG A 280 20.90 -7.76 -6.36
N PRO A 281 22.21 -7.54 -6.09
CA PRO A 281 22.63 -6.64 -5.02
C PRO A 281 22.00 -5.27 -5.27
N ARG A 282 21.22 -4.80 -4.30
CA ARG A 282 20.58 -3.48 -4.37
C ARG A 282 21.64 -2.39 -4.24
N SER A 283 21.41 -1.26 -4.89
CA SER A 283 22.30 -0.12 -4.68
C SER A 283 22.19 0.34 -3.22
N ALA A 284 23.32 0.68 -2.61
CA ALA A 284 23.33 1.20 -1.24
C ALA A 284 22.43 2.45 -1.09
N GLY A 285 22.29 3.25 -2.16
CA GLY A 285 21.39 4.41 -2.17
C GLY A 285 19.92 4.05 -1.96
N PHE A 286 19.41 3.03 -2.68
CA PHE A 286 18.03 2.58 -2.54
C PHE A 286 17.75 1.99 -1.15
N LEU A 287 18.69 1.19 -0.62
CA LEU A 287 18.56 0.64 0.73
C LEU A 287 18.55 1.74 1.79
N ALA A 288 19.45 2.72 1.64
CA ALA A 288 19.54 3.86 2.55
C ALA A 288 18.25 4.70 2.53
N GLU A 289 17.72 5.05 1.35
CA GLU A 289 16.45 5.77 1.22
C GLU A 289 15.33 5.06 1.98
N LYS A 290 15.13 3.77 1.71
CA LYS A 290 14.06 2.97 2.32
C LYS A 290 14.22 2.84 3.84
N MET A 291 15.44 2.60 4.31
CA MET A 291 15.75 2.53 5.74
C MET A 291 15.51 3.88 6.43
N ILE A 292 15.90 5.00 5.82
CA ILE A 292 15.68 6.35 6.35
C ILE A 292 14.18 6.65 6.44
N VAL A 293 13.42 6.39 5.39
CA VAL A 293 11.95 6.57 5.40
C VAL A 293 11.31 5.75 6.51
N ASN A 294 11.75 4.50 6.72
CA ASN A 294 11.21 3.64 7.77
C ASN A 294 11.65 4.03 9.18
N ILE A 295 12.85 4.60 9.36
CA ILE A 295 13.25 5.23 10.63
C ILE A 295 12.32 6.39 10.94
N LEU A 296 12.04 7.26 9.97
CA LEU A 296 11.14 8.40 10.16
C LEU A 296 9.70 7.97 10.42
N LYS A 297 9.20 6.95 9.71
CA LYS A 297 7.85 6.40 9.94
C LYS A 297 7.69 5.92 11.38
N ARG A 298 8.67 5.22 11.95
CA ARG A 298 8.64 4.77 13.36
C ARG A 298 8.70 5.91 14.37
N ARG A 299 9.28 7.04 13.98
CA ARG A 299 9.41 8.25 14.81
C ARG A 299 8.34 9.28 14.50
N ARG A 300 7.31 8.93 13.72
CA ARG A 300 6.28 9.84 13.21
C ARG A 300 5.62 10.65 14.31
N SER A 301 5.36 10.01 15.45
CA SER A 301 4.63 10.57 16.58
C SER A 301 5.53 10.96 17.77
N ASP A 302 6.84 10.72 17.68
CA ASP A 302 7.79 10.94 18.77
C ASP A 302 8.15 12.43 18.95
N TYR A 303 7.90 13.25 17.92
CA TYR A 303 8.23 14.67 17.94
C TYR A 303 7.19 15.47 18.72
N LYS A 304 7.65 16.10 19.82
CA LYS A 304 6.80 16.93 20.69
C LYS A 304 6.17 18.13 19.99
N GLU A 305 6.77 18.61 18.91
CA GLU A 305 6.39 19.85 18.22
C GLU A 305 5.44 19.60 17.05
N GLY A 306 5.42 18.40 16.48
CA GLY A 306 4.56 18.10 15.35
C GLY A 306 4.66 16.66 14.85
N LEU A 307 3.87 16.40 13.82
CA LEU A 307 3.79 15.14 13.11
C LEU A 307 4.76 15.11 11.93
N ILE A 308 5.55 14.05 11.82
CA ILE A 308 6.45 13.81 10.67
C ILE A 308 5.81 12.78 9.73
N ILE A 309 5.73 13.09 8.44
CA ILE A 309 5.29 12.13 7.42
C ILE A 309 6.39 12.00 6.37
N ALA A 310 6.99 10.82 6.26
CA ALA A 310 7.98 10.50 5.25
C ALA A 310 7.37 9.59 4.17
N GLU A 311 7.53 9.99 2.90
CA GLU A 311 7.06 9.23 1.74
C GLU A 311 8.20 9.09 0.71
N PRO A 312 8.37 7.92 0.07
CA PRO A 312 9.30 7.77 -1.03
C PRO A 312 8.84 8.58 -2.24
N SER A 313 9.78 8.99 -3.09
CA SER A 313 9.46 9.69 -4.34
C SER A 313 8.75 8.77 -5.33
N ASP A 314 7.79 9.32 -6.07
CA ASP A 314 7.26 8.68 -7.26
C ASP A 314 8.18 8.83 -8.49
N SER A 315 7.76 8.27 -9.63
CA SER A 315 8.58 8.27 -10.85
C SER A 315 8.81 9.66 -11.43
N ILE A 316 7.85 10.58 -11.32
CA ILE A 316 8.00 11.97 -11.77
C ILE A 316 8.97 12.69 -10.84
N GLU A 317 8.78 12.52 -9.53
CA GLU A 317 9.61 13.13 -8.49
C GLU A 317 11.08 12.75 -8.66
N ASP A 318 11.39 11.47 -8.91
CA ASP A 318 12.75 11.00 -9.17
C ASP A 318 13.28 11.40 -10.58
N SER A 319 12.46 11.28 -11.63
CA SER A 319 12.90 11.55 -13.01
C SER A 319 13.11 13.03 -13.29
N GLU A 320 12.15 13.88 -12.90
CA GLU A 320 12.13 15.30 -13.23
C GLU A 320 12.76 16.15 -12.13
N PHE A 321 12.42 15.87 -10.87
CA PHE A 321 12.77 16.71 -9.73
C PHE A 321 13.94 16.18 -8.89
N LYS A 322 14.42 14.97 -9.16
CA LYS A 322 15.71 14.41 -8.69
C LYS A 322 15.86 14.34 -7.16
N TYR A 323 14.78 14.13 -6.43
CA TYR A 323 14.83 13.81 -5.00
C TYR A 323 14.35 12.38 -4.76
N ASP A 324 14.92 11.72 -3.75
CA ASP A 324 14.71 10.29 -3.48
C ASP A 324 13.50 10.06 -2.56
N PHE A 325 13.25 10.97 -1.63
CA PHE A 325 12.05 10.94 -0.77
C PHE A 325 11.66 12.35 -0.33
N LYS A 326 10.48 12.50 0.26
CA LYS A 326 9.99 13.75 0.84
C LYS A 326 9.56 13.57 2.29
N VAL A 327 9.77 14.61 3.07
CA VAL A 327 9.35 14.68 4.47
C VAL A 327 8.44 15.88 4.64
N GLN A 328 7.30 15.64 5.26
CA GLN A 328 6.35 16.66 5.67
C GLN A 328 6.42 16.82 7.18
N PHE A 329 6.45 18.06 7.64
CA PHE A 329 6.30 18.41 9.04
C PHE A 329 5.02 19.22 9.24
N ILE A 330 4.16 18.75 10.14
CA ILE A 330 2.91 19.42 10.50
C ILE A 330 2.99 19.74 12.01
N PRO A 331 3.15 21.02 12.39
CA PRO A 331 3.06 21.42 13.79
C PRO A 331 1.73 20.98 14.41
N TRP A 332 1.73 20.53 15.67
CA TRP A 332 0.50 20.03 16.32
C TRP A 332 -0.62 21.07 16.35
N GLU A 333 -0.27 22.34 16.56
CA GLU A 333 -1.19 23.49 16.54
C GLU A 333 -1.85 23.74 15.18
N LYS A 334 -1.29 23.18 14.10
CA LYS A 334 -1.76 23.35 12.71
C LYS A 334 -2.39 22.08 12.14
N LEU A 335 -2.51 21.01 12.95
CA LEU A 335 -3.06 19.75 12.48
C LEU A 335 -4.51 19.93 11.99
N GLY A 336 -4.76 19.56 10.73
CA GLY A 336 -6.10 19.62 10.10
C GLY A 336 -6.47 20.94 9.43
N VAL A 337 -5.70 22.02 9.62
CA VAL A 337 -5.98 23.34 9.05
C VAL A 337 -4.78 24.00 8.35
N GLY A 338 -3.55 23.66 8.73
CA GLY A 338 -2.35 24.26 8.17
C GLY A 338 -1.78 23.48 6.99
N ARG A 339 -1.12 24.21 6.08
CA ARG A 339 -0.31 23.61 5.01
C ARG A 339 0.96 22.99 5.63
N PRO A 340 1.26 21.71 5.37
CA PRO A 340 2.49 21.08 5.85
C PRO A 340 3.72 21.73 5.20
N HIS A 341 4.79 21.90 5.97
CA HIS A 341 6.10 22.19 5.40
C HIS A 341 6.67 20.91 4.79
N THR A 342 6.94 20.93 3.50
CA THR A 342 7.33 19.72 2.75
C THR A 342 8.67 19.91 2.07
N VAL A 343 9.66 19.09 2.42
CA VAL A 343 11.01 19.16 1.86
C VAL A 343 11.35 17.85 1.16
N GLY A 344 11.87 17.95 -0.07
CA GLY A 344 12.42 16.82 -0.82
C GLY A 344 13.88 16.60 -0.45
N PHE A 345 14.30 15.35 -0.28
CA PHE A 345 15.66 14.98 0.08
C PHE A 345 16.27 14.14 -1.03
N GLN A 346 17.40 14.63 -1.56
CA GLN A 346 18.27 13.85 -2.43
C GLN A 346 19.38 13.25 -1.58
N LEU A 347 19.49 11.92 -1.55
CA LEU A 347 20.42 11.17 -0.74
C LEU A 347 21.77 10.97 -1.44
N THR A 348 22.86 11.12 -0.70
CA THR A 348 24.18 10.66 -1.13
C THR A 348 24.81 9.75 -0.07
N VAL A 349 25.08 8.51 -0.46
CA VAL A 349 25.83 7.53 0.36
C VAL A 349 27.34 7.67 0.19
N SER A 350 27.81 8.45 -0.79
CA SER A 350 29.23 8.76 -0.95
C SER A 350 29.62 10.00 -0.13
N PRO A 351 30.61 9.89 0.78
CA PRO A 351 31.06 11.01 1.61
C PRO A 351 31.76 12.10 0.80
N ARG A 352 32.27 11.79 -0.40
CA ARG A 352 32.88 12.77 -1.31
C ARG A 352 31.87 13.60 -2.10
N GLY A 353 30.56 13.35 -1.93
CA GLY A 353 29.46 14.18 -2.42
C GLY A 353 29.74 14.82 -3.78
N GLY A 354 29.71 14.01 -4.86
CA GLY A 354 30.02 14.45 -6.23
C GLY A 354 29.12 15.58 -6.76
N HIS A 355 28.94 15.68 -8.08
CA HIS A 355 28.20 16.77 -8.75
C HIS A 355 26.73 17.01 -8.29
N LYS A 356 26.21 16.22 -7.33
CA LYS A 356 24.87 16.31 -6.75
C LYS A 356 24.53 17.67 -6.15
N GLY A 357 25.50 18.45 -5.66
CA GLY A 357 25.23 19.83 -5.21
C GLY A 357 24.63 20.69 -6.32
N SER A 358 25.18 20.59 -7.54
CA SER A 358 24.63 21.28 -8.72
C SER A 358 23.28 20.73 -9.17
N ASP A 359 22.99 19.46 -8.88
CA ASP A 359 21.72 18.82 -9.24
C ASP A 359 20.59 19.33 -8.35
N VAL A 360 20.86 19.57 -7.06
CA VAL A 360 19.90 20.20 -6.13
C VAL A 360 19.53 21.61 -6.57
N THR A 361 20.50 22.44 -6.97
CA THR A 361 20.20 23.79 -7.49
C THR A 361 19.31 23.72 -8.74
N LYS A 362 19.59 22.79 -9.65
CA LYS A 362 18.75 22.57 -10.85
C LYS A 362 17.37 22.05 -10.48
N ALA A 363 17.25 21.15 -9.52
CA ALA A 363 16.00 20.61 -9.02
C ALA A 363 15.11 21.72 -8.44
N ASN A 364 15.67 22.57 -7.58
CA ASN A 364 14.96 23.72 -7.01
C ASN A 364 14.47 24.70 -8.09
N LYS A 365 15.30 24.98 -9.11
CA LYS A 365 14.86 25.78 -10.25
C LYS A 365 13.69 25.11 -10.98
N ARG A 366 13.76 23.80 -11.23
CA ARG A 366 12.67 23.05 -11.88
C ARG A 366 11.38 23.05 -11.08
N LEU A 367 11.43 22.95 -9.75
CA LEU A 367 10.23 23.04 -8.90
C LEU A 367 9.46 24.34 -9.14
N SER A 368 10.17 25.46 -9.27
CA SER A 368 9.56 26.77 -9.53
C SER A 368 9.05 26.99 -10.95
N THR A 369 9.60 26.29 -11.96
CA THR A 369 9.33 26.60 -13.37
C THR A 369 8.62 25.50 -14.14
N SER A 370 8.57 24.27 -13.62
CA SER A 370 8.02 23.12 -14.34
C SER A 370 6.48 23.09 -14.27
N PRO A 371 5.77 22.96 -15.40
CA PRO A 371 4.32 22.73 -15.38
C PRO A 371 3.96 21.38 -14.76
N ASP A 372 4.90 20.42 -14.71
CA ASP A 372 4.67 19.11 -14.11
C ASP A 372 4.60 19.16 -12.57
N THR A 373 4.98 20.27 -11.93
CA THR A 373 4.83 20.44 -10.47
C THR A 373 3.36 20.30 -10.04
N ILE A 374 2.41 20.65 -10.90
CA ILE A 374 0.95 20.52 -10.65
C ILE A 374 0.53 19.03 -10.55
N LYS A 375 1.31 18.11 -11.14
CA LYS A 375 1.02 16.68 -11.12
C LYS A 375 1.55 15.99 -9.86
N ILE A 376 2.36 16.69 -9.05
CA ILE A 376 2.88 16.16 -7.79
C ILE A 376 1.77 16.22 -6.73
N LYS A 377 1.38 15.07 -6.18
CA LYS A 377 0.31 14.97 -5.17
C LYS A 377 0.59 15.82 -3.92
N ASN A 378 1.86 15.85 -3.49
CA ASN A 378 2.33 16.59 -2.32
C ASN A 378 3.61 17.36 -2.72
N PRO A 379 3.47 18.58 -3.29
CA PRO A 379 4.62 19.31 -3.81
C PRO A 379 5.58 19.71 -2.69
N VAL A 380 6.87 19.54 -2.94
CA VAL A 380 7.93 19.99 -2.05
C VAL A 380 8.21 21.48 -2.25
N GLU A 381 8.53 22.19 -1.18
CA GLU A 381 8.92 23.60 -1.21
C GLU A 381 10.35 23.76 -1.77
N ARG A 382 11.22 22.81 -1.44
CA ARG A 382 12.61 22.74 -1.91
C ARG A 382 13.16 21.32 -1.84
N VAL A 383 14.21 21.06 -2.60
CA VAL A 383 15.07 19.89 -2.52
C VAL A 383 16.35 20.25 -1.76
N VAL A 384 16.79 19.36 -0.87
CA VAL A 384 18.05 19.45 -0.14
C VAL A 384 18.88 18.18 -0.32
N LEU A 385 20.21 18.31 -0.22
CA LEU A 385 21.12 17.17 -0.28
C LEU A 385 21.30 16.57 1.12
N LEU A 386 20.75 15.38 1.36
CA LEU A 386 21.05 14.60 2.55
C LEU A 386 22.32 13.80 2.34
N ARG A 387 23.38 14.16 3.07
CA ARG A 387 24.59 13.35 3.13
C ARG A 387 24.39 12.27 4.17
N SER A 388 24.27 11.02 3.72
CA SER A 388 24.22 9.88 4.63
C SER A 388 25.48 9.88 5.50
N PRO A 389 25.35 9.61 6.81
CA PRO A 389 26.51 9.23 7.61
C PRO A 389 27.19 8.00 6.99
N ARG A 390 28.46 7.74 7.34
CA ARG A 390 29.20 6.55 6.87
C ARG A 390 28.61 5.28 7.47
N ILE A 391 27.46 4.87 6.94
CA ILE A 391 26.66 3.73 7.34
C ILE A 391 26.74 2.70 6.22
N ASP A 392 27.05 1.45 6.57
CA ASP A 392 27.02 0.33 5.63
C ASP A 392 25.61 -0.25 5.53
N TRP A 393 24.75 0.44 4.80
CA TRP A 393 23.37 0.06 4.56
C TRP A 393 23.23 -1.36 3.98
N THR A 394 24.18 -1.78 3.14
CA THR A 394 24.19 -3.10 2.50
C THR A 394 24.48 -4.20 3.51
N GLN A 395 25.39 -3.95 4.45
CA GLN A 395 25.71 -4.90 5.52
C GLN A 395 24.49 -5.18 6.41
N TYR A 396 23.79 -4.13 6.87
CA TYR A 396 22.60 -4.29 7.71
C TYR A 396 21.46 -5.00 6.98
N TYR A 397 21.28 -4.72 5.68
CA TYR A 397 20.31 -5.43 4.86
C TYR A 397 20.65 -6.91 4.66
N THR A 398 21.92 -7.22 4.39
CA THR A 398 22.40 -8.61 4.27
C THR A 398 22.20 -9.37 5.57
N ARG A 399 22.53 -8.75 6.71
CA ARG A 399 22.29 -9.33 8.04
C ARG A 399 20.80 -9.62 8.27
N TRP A 400 19.93 -8.66 7.96
CA TRP A 400 18.48 -8.83 8.09
C TRP A 400 17.93 -10.00 7.27
N LEU A 401 18.39 -10.16 6.02
CA LEU A 401 18.01 -11.30 5.18
C LEU A 401 18.51 -12.62 5.76
N ASN A 402 19.77 -12.67 6.22
CA ASN A 402 20.38 -13.87 6.79
C ASN A 402 19.69 -14.33 8.09
N GLU A 403 19.16 -13.39 8.88
CA GLU A 403 18.40 -13.68 10.10
C GLU A 403 16.91 -13.99 9.82
N GLY A 404 16.51 -14.14 8.56
CA GLY A 404 15.14 -14.55 8.20
C GLY A 404 14.12 -13.42 8.25
N LYS A 405 14.56 -12.17 8.02
CA LYS A 405 13.72 -10.97 7.96
C LYS A 405 12.95 -10.69 9.26
N PRO A 406 13.62 -10.57 10.43
CA PRO A 406 12.93 -10.23 11.67
C PRO A 406 12.23 -8.86 11.60
N SER A 407 11.13 -8.70 12.34
CA SER A 407 10.40 -7.44 12.51
C SER A 407 11.29 -6.27 12.94
N GLY A 408 10.99 -5.06 12.46
CA GLY A 408 11.81 -3.87 12.64
C GLY A 408 12.71 -3.53 11.43
N GLY A 409 12.70 -4.36 10.38
CA GLY A 409 13.51 -4.15 9.17
C GLY A 409 15.03 -4.20 9.41
N PRO A 410 15.87 -4.00 8.39
CA PRO A 410 17.32 -3.88 8.54
C PRO A 410 17.76 -2.69 9.42
N GLU A 411 16.95 -1.64 9.52
CA GLU A 411 17.22 -0.46 10.34
C GLU A 411 17.24 -0.77 11.84
N GLN A 412 16.72 -1.94 12.27
CA GLN A 412 16.86 -2.38 13.66
C GLN A 412 18.32 -2.62 14.07
N TYR A 413 19.22 -2.89 13.12
CA TYR A 413 20.64 -3.12 13.38
C TYR A 413 21.47 -1.84 13.46
N LEU A 414 20.89 -0.70 13.09
CA LEU A 414 21.52 0.60 13.30
C LEU A 414 21.57 0.91 14.80
N THR A 415 22.69 1.46 15.23
CA THR A 415 22.83 2.05 16.55
C THR A 415 21.90 3.26 16.71
N ASP A 416 21.51 3.57 17.94
CA ASP A 416 20.67 4.75 18.20
C ASP A 416 21.37 6.05 17.78
N SER A 417 22.70 6.13 17.91
CA SER A 417 23.49 7.27 17.40
C SER A 417 23.42 7.43 15.89
N GLU A 418 23.41 6.33 15.11
CA GLU A 418 23.28 6.41 13.65
C GLU A 418 21.88 6.87 13.25
N LYS A 419 20.84 6.33 13.89
CA LYS A 419 19.44 6.74 13.68
C LYS A 419 19.27 8.22 14.00
N GLU A 420 19.76 8.65 15.15
CA GLU A 420 19.66 10.04 15.60
C GLU A 420 20.42 10.99 14.67
N SER A 421 21.61 10.61 14.20
CA SER A 421 22.36 11.42 13.23
C SER A 421 21.58 11.65 11.93
N VAL A 422 20.85 10.66 11.45
CA VAL A 422 19.98 10.80 10.26
C VAL A 422 18.81 11.73 10.56
N ILE A 423 18.07 11.45 11.64
CA ILE A 423 16.89 12.22 12.04
C ILE A 423 17.25 13.68 12.25
N SER A 424 18.27 13.95 13.08
CA SER A 424 18.76 15.30 13.35
C SER A 424 19.20 16.03 12.08
N SER A 425 19.76 15.33 11.08
CA SER A 425 20.13 15.96 9.80
C SER A 425 18.92 16.38 8.97
N ILE A 426 17.85 15.60 9.02
CA ILE A 426 16.59 15.90 8.33
C ILE A 426 15.83 17.02 9.06
N MET A 427 15.77 16.95 10.39
CA MET A 427 14.98 17.87 11.21
C MET A 427 15.56 19.29 11.29
N LYS A 428 16.86 19.46 11.04
CA LYS A 428 17.46 20.79 10.87
C LYS A 428 16.77 21.63 9.81
N GLU A 429 16.25 21.00 8.76
CA GLU A 429 15.56 21.67 7.65
C GLU A 429 14.15 22.17 7.97
N PHE A 430 13.63 21.78 9.15
CA PHE A 430 12.32 22.18 9.66
C PHE A 430 12.42 23.07 10.91
N SER A 431 13.63 23.41 11.34
CA SER A 431 13.85 24.27 12.51
C SER A 431 13.42 25.72 12.22
N VAL A 432 12.95 26.45 13.24
CA VAL A 432 12.40 27.81 13.13
C VAL A 432 13.36 28.79 12.44
N ALA A 433 14.68 28.63 12.61
CA ALA A 433 15.69 29.43 11.92
C ALA A 433 15.68 29.22 10.39
N SER A 434 15.47 27.99 9.90
CA SER A 434 15.38 27.67 8.47
C SER A 434 14.06 28.07 7.81
N LEU A 435 13.02 28.34 8.61
CA LEU A 435 11.71 28.82 8.14
C LEU A 435 11.66 30.35 8.01
N GLY A 436 12.52 31.08 8.74
CA GLY A 436 12.62 32.54 8.69
C GLY A 436 13.28 33.09 7.43
N ASP A 437 14.25 32.38 6.85
CA ASP A 437 15.03 32.85 5.71
C ASP A 437 14.34 32.64 4.33
N ASN A 438 13.21 31.93 4.27
CA ASN A 438 12.53 31.59 3.02
C ASN A 438 11.21 32.35 2.78
N LEU A 439 10.80 33.26 3.68
CA LEU A 439 9.59 34.07 3.51
C LEU A 439 9.78 35.31 2.61
N THR A 440 10.97 35.55 2.07
CA THR A 440 11.28 36.73 1.23
C THR A 440 11.09 36.54 -0.27
N TYR A 441 10.62 35.37 -0.74
CA TYR A 441 10.48 35.07 -2.17
C TYR A 441 9.04 34.89 -2.65
N TYR A 442 8.05 35.53 -2.03
CA TYR A 442 6.74 35.74 -2.65
C TYR A 442 6.12 37.04 -2.11
N SER A 443 6.53 38.17 -2.69
CA SER A 443 5.80 39.45 -2.65
C SER A 443 5.63 39.97 -4.06
#